data_AF-A0A9P6XDX8-F1
#
_entry.id   AF-A0A9P6XDX8-F1
#
_cell.length_a   1.000
_cell.length_b   1.000
_cell.length_c   1.000
_cell.angle_alpha   90.00
_cell.angle_beta   90.00
_cell.angle_gamma   90.00
#
_symmetry.space_group_name_H-M   'P 1'
#
loop_
_entity.id
_entity.type
_entity.pdbx_description
1 polymer ?
#
loop_
_entity_poly.entity_id
_entity_poly.type
_entity_poly.pdbx_seq_one_letter_code
_entity_poly.pdbx_strand_id
1 'polypeptide(L)'
;MPCKERLQQLIPNRFPDPGCVYCGGIDSEEHFVWSCPFKHETWQTIASRFFVDPAKLIYSLIQLSSSFGIVVALSLSVSYLIIIASALLSLW
;
A
#
# COMPACT_ATOMS: atom_id res chain seq x y z
N MET A 1 -5.68 -1.85 -8.93
CA MET A 1 -4.31 -1.27 -8.91
C MET A 1 -3.49 -1.85 -10.06
N PRO A 2 -2.47 -1.17 -10.61
CA PRO A 2 -1.62 -1.72 -11.68
C PRO A 2 -0.54 -2.67 -11.11
N CYS A 3 -0.95 -3.70 -10.36
CA CYS A 3 -0.03 -4.70 -9.83
C CYS A 3 0.53 -5.59 -10.96
N LYS A 4 1.69 -6.25 -10.74
CA LYS A 4 2.32 -7.02 -11.83
C LYS A 4 1.46 -8.18 -12.34
N GLU A 5 0.66 -8.82 -11.48
CA GLU A 5 -0.30 -9.84 -11.91
C GLU A 5 -1.27 -9.30 -12.97
N ARG A 6 -1.84 -8.11 -12.73
CA ARG A 6 -2.76 -7.47 -13.65
C ARG A 6 -2.06 -6.94 -14.90
N LEU A 7 -0.85 -6.42 -14.75
CA LEU A 7 -0.04 -5.96 -15.88
C LEU A 7 0.38 -7.11 -16.80
N GLN A 8 0.67 -8.29 -16.24
CA GLN A 8 0.92 -9.50 -17.02
C GLN A 8 -0.31 -9.90 -17.85
N GLN A 9 -1.51 -9.84 -17.26
CA GLN A 9 -2.76 -10.14 -17.99
C GLN A 9 -3.04 -9.15 -19.13
N LEU A 10 -2.71 -7.87 -18.94
CA LEU A 10 -2.98 -6.82 -19.92
C LEU A 10 -1.90 -6.73 -21.02
N ILE A 11 -0.62 -6.89 -20.66
CA ILE A 11 0.53 -6.67 -21.55
C ILE A 11 1.63 -7.73 -21.27
N PRO A 12 1.37 -9.02 -21.53
CA PRO A 12 2.24 -10.12 -21.09
C PRO A 12 3.67 -10.04 -21.64
N ASN A 13 3.84 -9.51 -22.87
CA ASN A 13 5.16 -9.37 -23.48
C ASN A 13 6.05 -8.33 -22.77
N ARG A 14 5.46 -7.38 -22.04
CA ARG A 14 6.19 -6.36 -21.26
C ARG A 14 6.32 -6.75 -19.80
N PHE A 15 5.36 -7.51 -19.27
CA PHE A 15 5.33 -7.99 -17.90
C PHE A 15 5.19 -9.52 -17.88
N PRO A 16 6.28 -10.26 -18.18
CA PRO A 16 6.21 -11.71 -18.30
C PRO A 16 6.08 -12.43 -16.95
N ASP A 17 6.43 -11.75 -15.86
CA ASP A 17 6.49 -12.33 -14.50
C ASP A 17 5.60 -11.52 -13.53
N PRO A 18 4.62 -12.17 -12.87
CA PRO A 18 3.79 -11.53 -11.86
C PRO A 18 4.50 -11.45 -10.50
N GLY A 19 5.75 -11.86 -10.38
CA GLY A 19 6.52 -11.89 -9.15
C GLY A 19 6.79 -10.51 -8.53
N CYS A 20 6.49 -10.39 -7.24
CA CYS A 20 6.84 -9.25 -6.40
C CYS A 20 8.36 -9.08 -6.34
N VAL A 21 8.83 -7.84 -6.55
CA VAL A 21 10.26 -7.50 -6.57
C VAL A 21 10.93 -7.77 -5.22
N TYR A 22 10.18 -7.69 -4.12
CA TYR A 22 10.73 -7.78 -2.77
C TYR A 22 10.84 -9.22 -2.24
N CYS A 23 9.80 -10.03 -2.43
CA CYS A 23 9.74 -11.37 -1.83
C CYS A 23 9.53 -12.51 -2.83
N GLY A 24 9.41 -12.23 -4.13
CA GLY A 24 9.18 -13.24 -5.16
C GLY A 24 7.80 -13.92 -5.12
N GLY A 25 6.90 -13.52 -4.23
CA GLY A 25 5.50 -13.98 -4.21
C GLY A 25 4.69 -13.36 -5.37
N ILE A 26 3.47 -13.83 -5.61
CA ILE A 26 2.61 -13.24 -6.65
C ILE A 26 2.21 -11.83 -6.23
N ASP A 27 2.50 -10.84 -7.08
CA ASP A 27 2.15 -9.44 -6.88
C ASP A 27 0.69 -9.18 -7.32
N SER A 28 -0.24 -9.76 -6.54
CA SER A 28 -1.68 -9.49 -6.62
C SER A 28 -2.00 -8.08 -6.14
N GLU A 29 -3.25 -7.59 -6.29
CA GLU A 29 -3.61 -6.26 -5.79
C GLU A 29 -3.38 -6.11 -4.28
N GLU A 30 -3.67 -7.15 -3.50
CA GLU A 30 -3.45 -7.15 -2.06
C GLU A 30 -1.97 -7.20 -1.71
N HIS A 31 -1.20 -8.04 -2.41
CA HIS A 31 0.24 -8.15 -2.19
C HIS A 31 1.00 -6.88 -2.63
N PHE A 32 0.51 -6.24 -3.69
CA PHE A 32 0.99 -4.97 -4.18
C PHE A 32 0.85 -3.91 -3.07
N VAL A 33 -0.32 -3.82 -2.47
CA VAL A 33 -0.59 -2.80 -1.46
C VAL A 33 0.00 -3.15 -0.09
N TRP A 34 -0.27 -4.33 0.45
CA TRP A 34 -0.14 -4.62 1.88
C TRP A 34 0.61 -5.91 2.21
N SER A 35 0.21 -7.05 1.63
CA SER A 35 0.55 -8.38 2.14
C SER A 35 2.00 -8.84 1.84
N CYS A 36 2.84 -7.97 1.28
CA CYS A 36 4.27 -8.24 1.13
C CYS A 36 4.99 -8.06 2.48
N PRO A 37 5.74 -9.06 2.99
CA PRO A 37 6.43 -8.96 4.29
C PRO A 37 7.36 -7.75 4.41
N PHE A 38 8.07 -7.41 3.33
CA PHE A 38 8.98 -6.26 3.30
C PHE A 38 8.23 -4.92 3.31
N LYS A 39 7.03 -4.85 2.72
CA LYS A 39 6.22 -3.63 2.75
C LYS A 39 5.49 -3.47 4.08
N HIS A 40 5.17 -4.58 4.74
CA HIS A 40 4.48 -4.55 6.03
C HIS A 40 5.28 -3.80 7.10
N GLU A 41 6.61 -3.96 7.14
CA GLU A 41 7.49 -3.19 8.03
C GLU A 41 7.45 -1.68 7.73
N THR A 42 7.48 -1.31 6.45
CA THR A 42 7.33 0.10 6.02
C THR A 42 5.97 0.65 6.44
N TRP A 43 4.89 -0.10 6.23
CA TRP A 43 3.55 0.31 6.63
C TRP A 43 3.42 0.51 8.14
N GLN A 44 3.99 -0.39 8.95
CA GLN A 44 4.03 -0.25 10.41
C GLN A 44 4.79 1.02 10.82
N THR A 45 5.90 1.32 10.15
CA THR A 45 6.71 2.53 10.41
C THR A 45 5.96 3.80 10.03
N ILE A 46 5.25 3.80 8.90
CA ILE A 46 4.43 4.95 8.46
C ILE A 46 3.23 5.12 9.40
N ALA A 47 2.55 4.02 9.73
CA ALA A 47 1.43 4.01 10.66
C ALA A 47 1.81 4.63 12.01
N SER A 48 2.92 4.18 12.60
CA SER A 48 3.38 4.66 13.92
C SER A 48 3.79 6.13 13.94
N ARG A 49 4.25 6.67 12.80
CA ARG A 49 4.67 8.08 12.70
C ARG A 49 3.54 9.05 12.41
N PHE A 50 2.59 8.64 11.57
CA PHE A 50 1.64 9.57 10.95
C PHE A 50 0.20 9.42 11.45
N PHE A 51 -0.14 8.29 12.07
CA PHE A 51 -1.50 7.99 12.51
C PHE A 51 -1.57 7.92 14.03
N VAL A 52 -2.66 8.45 14.61
CA VAL A 52 -2.88 8.41 16.07
C VAL A 52 -3.10 6.98 16.56
N ASP A 53 -3.72 6.14 15.73
CA ASP A 53 -3.97 4.73 16.01
C ASP A 53 -3.41 3.90 14.84
N PRO A 54 -2.14 3.44 14.94
CA PRO A 54 -1.48 2.68 13.87
C PRO A 54 -2.19 1.38 13.52
N ALA A 55 -2.88 0.76 14.49
CA ALA A 55 -3.60 -0.49 14.31
C ALA A 55 -4.82 -0.34 13.39
N LYS A 56 -5.30 0.90 13.18
CA LYS A 56 -6.37 1.16 12.22
C LYS A 56 -5.90 1.12 10.78
N LEU A 57 -4.60 1.27 10.49
CA LEU A 57 -4.13 1.14 9.11
C LEU A 57 -4.19 -0.35 8.71
N ILE A 58 -5.25 -0.72 8.00
CA ILE A 58 -5.48 -2.07 7.49
C ILE A 58 -5.71 -2.03 5.98
N TYR A 59 -5.47 -3.15 5.30
CA TYR A 59 -5.61 -3.26 3.84
C TYR A 59 -6.96 -2.71 3.32
N SER A 60 -8.07 -2.98 4.01
CA SER A 60 -9.39 -2.52 3.61
C SER A 60 -9.53 -1.00 3.59
N LEU A 61 -8.81 -0.26 4.45
CA LEU A 61 -8.78 1.21 4.43
C LEU A 61 -7.89 1.79 3.34
N ILE A 62 -6.90 1.03 2.85
CA ILE A 62 -6.11 1.45 1.68
C ILE A 62 -6.91 1.21 0.40
N GLN A 63 -7.72 0.15 0.35
CA GLN A 63 -8.58 -0.16 -0.79
C GLN A 63 -9.84 0.72 -0.86
N LEU A 64 -10.47 0.97 0.29
CA LEU A 64 -11.65 1.82 0.36
C LEU A 64 -11.19 3.26 0.55
N SER A 65 -11.47 4.13 -0.41
CA SER A 65 -11.46 5.59 -0.24
C SER A 65 -12.49 6.10 0.80
N SER A 66 -12.96 5.23 1.72
CA SER A 66 -13.92 5.51 2.78
C SER A 66 -13.17 5.99 4.03
N SER A 67 -13.39 7.26 4.39
CA SER A 67 -12.68 7.99 5.44
C SER A 67 -13.13 7.71 6.87
N PHE A 68 -13.86 6.62 7.14
CA PHE A 68 -14.50 6.44 8.44
C PHE A 68 -13.49 6.08 9.55
N GLY A 69 -13.12 7.06 10.36
CA GLY A 69 -12.47 6.85 11.66
C GLY A 69 -10.93 7.02 11.71
N ILE A 70 -10.30 7.53 10.65
CA ILE A 70 -8.87 7.82 10.62
C ILE A 70 -8.60 9.24 11.15
N VAL A 71 -7.84 9.33 12.23
CA VAL A 71 -7.33 10.60 12.77
C VAL A 71 -5.82 10.63 12.52
N VAL A 72 -5.40 11.53 11.64
CA VAL A 72 -3.98 11.85 11.41
C VAL A 72 -3.49 12.71 12.58
N ALA A 73 -2.21 12.58 12.94
CA ALA A 73 -1.63 13.43 13.97
C ALA A 73 -1.86 14.92 13.64
N LEU A 74 -2.48 15.65 14.57
CA LEU A 74 -2.95 17.04 14.43
C LEU A 74 -1.88 18.05 13.97
N SER A 75 -0.59 17.70 14.07
CA SER A 75 0.53 18.53 13.63
C SER A 75 0.74 18.55 12.11
N LEU A 76 0.11 17.65 11.36
CA LEU A 76 0.19 17.56 9.91
C LEU A 76 -1.17 17.93 9.33
N SER A 77 -1.27 19.07 8.64
CA SER A 77 -2.46 19.48 7.88
C SER A 77 -2.61 18.65 6.58
N VAL A 78 -2.36 17.35 6.66
CA VAL A 78 -2.25 16.44 5.51
C VAL A 78 -3.32 15.36 5.65
N SER A 79 -4.11 15.16 4.60
CA SER A 79 -5.11 14.09 4.56
C SER A 79 -4.42 12.73 4.61
N TYR A 80 -5.01 11.75 5.33
CA TYR A 80 -4.49 10.39 5.40
C TYR A 80 -4.31 9.75 4.01
N LEU A 81 -5.15 10.11 3.04
CA LEU A 81 -5.05 9.65 1.65
C LEU A 81 -3.75 10.10 1.00
N ILE A 82 -3.26 11.30 1.31
CA ILE A 82 -1.98 11.81 0.79
C ILE A 82 -0.83 11.01 1.38
N ILE A 83 -0.91 10.65 2.66
CA ILE A 83 0.11 9.84 3.34
C ILE A 83 0.17 8.43 2.72
N ILE A 84 -0.99 7.80 2.52
CA ILE A 84 -1.09 6.48 1.86
C ILE A 84 -0.59 6.55 0.41
N ALA A 85 -1.03 7.54 -0.37
CA ALA A 85 -0.60 7.69 -1.77
C ALA A 85 0.90 7.95 -1.88
N SER A 86 1.47 8.77 -0.99
CA SER A 86 2.91 9.05 -0.96
C SER A 86 3.72 7.82 -0.54
N ALA A 87 3.21 7.04 0.41
CA ALA A 87 3.81 5.77 0.83
C ALA A 87 3.85 4.77 -0.33
N LEU A 88 2.73 4.61 -1.04
CA LEU A 88 2.64 3.77 -2.23
C LEU A 88 3.62 4.26 -3.31
N LEU A 89 3.65 5.56 -3.60
CA LEU A 89 4.58 6.12 -4.59
C LEU A 89 6.06 5.92 -4.21
N SER A 90 6.39 5.83 -2.92
CA SER A 90 7.78 5.66 -2.47
C SER A 90 8.21 4.19 -2.44
N LEU A 91 7.25 3.27 -2.38
CA LEU A 91 7.47 1.82 -2.37
C LEU A 91 7.51 1.20 -3.77
N TRP A 92 7.26 1.98 -4.82
CA TRP A 92 7.09 1.52 -6.20
C TRP A 92 7.81 2.40 -7.21
#